data_AF-A0A9W7T316-F1
#
_entry.id   AF-A0A9W7T316-F1
#
_cell.length_a   1.000
_cell.length_b   1.000
_cell.length_c   1.000
_cell.angle_alpha   90.00
_cell.angle_beta   90.00
_cell.angle_gamma   90.00
#
_symmetry.space_group_name_H-M   'P 1'
#
loop_
_entity.id
_entity.type
_entity.pdbx_description
1 polymer ?
#
loop_
_entity_poly.entity_id
_entity_poly.type
_entity_poly.pdbx_seq_one_letter_code
_entity_poly.pdbx_strand_id
1 'polypeptide(L)'
;MGKIFQIEVVGIKGERKTVDVANSQEEFNNTTVLQFKKKLAEKLPGQAGDDVSSLRLLYTDKQLEDQDKFSDHQIEDRSTFFMVLRLPGEF
;
A
#
# COMPACT_ATOMS: atom_id res chain seq x y z
N MET A 1 21.55 9.03 11.62
CA MET A 1 20.82 8.05 10.81
C MET A 1 19.37 8.50 10.77
N GLY A 2 18.82 8.77 9.58
CA GLY A 2 17.45 9.26 9.44
C GLY A 2 16.43 8.16 9.70
N LYS A 3 15.23 8.52 10.21
CA LYS A 3 14.13 7.58 10.37
C LYS A 3 13.56 7.23 8.99
N ILE A 4 13.45 5.94 8.68
CA ILE A 4 12.72 5.45 7.51
C ILE A 4 11.30 5.16 7.96
N PHE A 5 10.34 5.71 7.24
CA PHE A 5 8.92 5.46 7.43
C PHE A 5 8.51 4.26 6.59
N GLN A 6 7.83 3.31 7.22
CA GLN A 6 7.53 2.01 6.62
C GLN A 6 6.04 1.69 6.75
N ILE A 7 5.53 0.90 5.81
CA ILE A 7 4.18 0.31 5.87
C ILE A 7 4.30 -1.21 5.79
N GLU A 8 3.51 -1.91 6.59
CA GLU A 8 3.36 -3.35 6.46
C GLU A 8 2.23 -3.67 5.48
N VAL A 9 2.45 -4.61 4.58
CA VAL A 9 1.43 -5.09 3.64
C VAL A 9 1.23 -6.58 3.87
N VAL A 10 -0.02 -6.96 4.15
CA VAL A 10 -0.47 -8.35 4.18
C VAL A 10 -0.93 -8.73 2.78
N GLY A 11 -0.20 -9.65 2.17
CA GLY A 11 -0.51 -10.21 0.87
C GLY A 11 -1.69 -11.18 0.90
N ILE A 12 -2.15 -11.56 -0.29
CA ILE A 12 -3.32 -12.42 -0.50
C ILE A 12 -3.10 -13.87 -0.04
N LYS A 13 -1.84 -14.30 0.15
CA LYS A 13 -1.48 -15.62 0.71
C LYS A 13 -1.18 -15.53 2.20
N GLY A 14 -1.45 -14.37 2.83
CA GLY A 14 -1.18 -14.11 4.24
C GLY A 14 0.28 -13.76 4.55
N GLU A 15 1.14 -13.61 3.55
CA GLU A 15 2.50 -13.14 3.75
C GLU A 15 2.52 -11.68 4.20
N ARG A 16 3.47 -11.32 5.08
CA ARG A 16 3.67 -9.92 5.49
C ARG A 16 4.94 -9.39 4.85
N LYS A 17 4.87 -8.22 4.24
CA LYS A 17 6.04 -7.51 3.69
C LYS A 17 6.08 -6.08 4.19
N THR A 18 7.28 -5.62 4.51
CA THR A 18 7.51 -4.23 4.90
C THR A 18 8.00 -3.45 3.68
N VAL A 19 7.42 -2.27 3.46
CA VAL A 19 7.76 -1.38 2.34
C VAL A 19 8.25 -0.06 2.88
N ASP A 20 9.45 0.35 2.44
CA ASP A 20 10.02 1.66 2.74
C ASP A 20 9.29 2.74 1.93
N VAL A 21 8.71 3.71 2.62
CA VAL A 21 7.89 4.75 1.99
C VAL A 21 8.67 6.04 1.83
N ALA A 22 9.21 6.58 2.93
CA ALA A 22 9.77 7.92 2.99
C ALA A 22 10.87 8.05 4.06
N ASN A 23 11.67 9.11 4.00
CA ASN A 23 12.70 9.41 5.01
C ASN A 23 12.32 10.58 5.95
N SER A 24 11.13 11.15 5.77
CA SER A 24 10.59 12.23 6.59
C SER A 24 9.08 12.08 6.77
N GLN A 25 8.55 12.64 7.86
CA GLN A 25 7.11 12.64 8.15
C GLN A 25 6.32 13.40 7.07
N GLU A 26 6.86 14.51 6.57
CA GLU A 26 6.18 15.33 5.56
C GLU A 26 6.03 14.58 4.24
N GLU A 27 7.10 13.92 3.79
CA GLU A 27 7.06 13.06 2.60
C GLU A 27 6.10 11.88 2.81
N PHE A 28 6.12 11.26 3.99
CA PHE A 28 5.21 10.18 4.34
C PHE A 28 3.74 10.63 4.27
N ASN A 29 3.40 11.74 4.92
CA ASN A 29 2.05 12.28 4.95
C ASN A 29 1.55 12.69 3.56
N ASN A 30 2.43 13.23 2.71
CA ASN A 30 2.10 13.62 1.34
C ASN A 30 2.15 12.48 0.32
N THR A 31 2.60 11.28 0.71
CA THR A 31 2.63 10.13 -0.17
C THR A 31 1.21 9.75 -0.55
N THR A 32 0.96 9.65 -1.85
CA THR A 32 -0.31 9.16 -2.40
C THR A 32 -0.35 7.64 -2.40
N VAL A 33 -1.56 7.09 -2.32
CA VAL A 33 -1.78 5.64 -2.44
C VAL A 33 -1.23 5.10 -3.76
N LEU A 34 -1.37 5.84 -4.87
CA LEU A 34 -0.77 5.46 -6.15
C LEU A 34 0.76 5.36 -6.09
N GLN A 35 1.44 6.32 -5.47
CA GLN A 35 2.89 6.28 -5.28
C GLN A 35 3.30 5.08 -4.42
N PHE A 36 2.55 4.78 -3.37
CA PHE A 36 2.80 3.60 -2.56
C PHE A 36 2.61 2.30 -3.34
N LYS A 37 1.54 2.15 -4.12
CA LYS A 37 1.30 0.98 -4.98
C LYS A 37 2.45 0.74 -5.96
N LYS A 38 3.03 1.80 -6.53
CA LYS A 38 4.23 1.69 -7.39
C LYS A 38 5.43 1.11 -6.64
N LYS A 39 5.74 1.63 -5.44
CA LYS A 39 6.82 1.09 -4.58
C LYS A 39 6.55 -0.36 -4.19
N LEU A 40 5.29 -0.71 -3.93
CA LEU A 40 4.88 -2.07 -3.62
C LEU A 40 5.12 -3.02 -4.79
N ALA A 41 4.75 -2.62 -6.02
CA ALA A 41 4.94 -3.41 -7.23
C ALA A 41 6.43 -3.72 -7.49
N GLU A 42 7.33 -2.76 -7.23
CA GLU A 42 8.78 -2.98 -7.32
C GLU A 42 9.30 -4.00 -6.29
N LYS A 43 8.69 -4.07 -5.09
CA LYS A 43 9.07 -5.00 -4.01
C LYS A 43 8.39 -6.37 -4.13
N LEU A 44 7.28 -6.45 -4.85
CA LEU A 44 6.43 -7.63 -5.01
C LEU A 44 6.15 -7.95 -6.49
N PRO A 45 7.19 -8.27 -7.30
CA PRO A 45 6.94 -8.70 -8.67
C PRO A 45 6.05 -9.96 -8.68
N GLY A 46 4.97 -9.92 -9.46
CA GLY A 46 4.08 -11.06 -9.69
C GLY A 46 2.97 -11.29 -8.64
N GLN A 47 2.81 -10.45 -7.63
CA GLN A 47 1.66 -10.52 -6.73
C GLN A 47 0.58 -9.53 -7.17
N ALA A 48 -0.46 -10.08 -7.82
CA ALA A 48 -1.62 -9.37 -8.35
C ALA A 48 -1.33 -8.43 -9.53
N GLY A 49 -0.86 -9.02 -10.64
CA GLY A 49 -0.75 -8.39 -11.96
C GLY A 49 0.36 -7.34 -12.01
N ASP A 50 1.18 -7.34 -13.06
CA ASP A 50 2.16 -6.27 -13.31
C ASP A 50 1.54 -4.86 -13.43
N ASP A 51 0.22 -4.76 -13.34
CA ASP A 51 -0.54 -3.54 -13.45
C ASP A 51 -0.91 -2.97 -12.07
N VAL A 52 -0.22 -1.89 -11.69
CA VAL A 52 -0.44 -1.11 -10.46
C VAL A 52 -1.91 -0.70 -10.27
N SER A 53 -2.67 -0.50 -11.35
CA SER A 53 -4.08 -0.11 -11.28
C SER A 53 -4.99 -1.24 -10.80
N SER A 54 -4.54 -2.50 -10.90
CA SER A 54 -5.28 -3.67 -10.43
C SER A 54 -5.11 -3.92 -8.92
N LEU A 55 -4.09 -3.32 -8.30
CA LEU A 55 -3.83 -3.46 -6.87
C LEU A 55 -4.90 -2.71 -6.07
N ARG A 56 -5.59 -3.44 -5.19
CA ARG A 56 -6.51 -2.89 -4.21
C ARG A 56 -5.91 -3.04 -2.81
N LEU A 57 -5.84 -1.92 -2.12
CA LEU A 57 -5.33 -1.84 -0.76
C LEU A 57 -6.46 -1.42 0.16
N LEU A 58 -6.61 -2.14 1.25
CA LEU A 58 -7.51 -1.82 2.35
C LEU A 58 -6.67 -1.35 3.53
N TYR A 59 -7.08 -0.23 4.13
CA TYR A 59 -6.61 0.16 5.45
C TYR A 59 -7.82 0.21 6.37
N THR A 60 -7.70 -0.42 7.54
CA THR A 60 -8.82 -0.68 8.46
C THR A 60 -10.00 -1.35 7.74
N ASP A 61 -11.07 -0.60 7.50
CA ASP A 61 -12.35 -0.95 6.89
C ASP A 61 -12.59 -0.17 5.59
N LYS A 62 -11.60 0.59 5.11
CA LYS A 62 -11.71 1.47 3.94
C LYS A 62 -10.78 1.03 2.82
N GLN A 63 -11.34 0.97 1.62
CA GLN A 63 -10.54 0.87 0.40
C GLN A 63 -9.86 2.21 0.15
N LEU A 64 -8.56 2.17 -0.10
CA LEU A 64 -7.77 3.36 -0.42
C LEU A 64 -7.85 3.66 -1.92
N GLU A 65 -8.14 4.93 -2.25
CA GLU A 65 -8.20 5.41 -3.63
C GLU A 65 -6.86 6.03 -4.05
N ASP A 66 -6.52 5.94 -5.34
CA ASP A 66 -5.18 6.29 -5.86
C ASP A 66 -4.73 7.73 -5.56
N GLN A 67 -5.69 8.65 -5.54
CA GLN A 67 -5.47 10.08 -5.30
C GLN A 67 -5.33 10.45 -3.83
N ASP A 68 -5.73 9.56 -2.91
CA ASP A 68 -5.73 9.85 -1.48
C ASP A 68 -4.29 9.89 -0.96
N LYS A 69 -4.03 10.80 -0.04
CA LYS A 69 -2.77 10.87 0.69
C LYS A 69 -2.85 10.07 1.98
N PHE A 70 -1.70 9.68 2.50
CA PHE A 70 -1.61 9.01 3.79
C PHE A 70 -2.17 9.86 4.93
N SER A 71 -1.98 11.18 4.87
CA SER A 71 -2.56 12.12 5.83
C SER A 71 -4.08 12.12 5.86
N ASP A 72 -4.73 11.86 4.72
CA ASP A 72 -6.19 11.97 4.60
C ASP A 72 -6.90 10.85 5.37
N HIS A 73 -6.21 9.72 5.55
CA HIS A 73 -6.69 8.55 6.28
C HIS A 73 -6.00 8.37 7.64
N GLN A 74 -5.23 9.36 8.10
CA GLN A 74 -4.44 9.29 9.35
C GLN A 74 -3.55 8.05 9.42
N ILE A 75 -2.99 7.64 8.27
CA ILE A 75 -2.08 6.51 8.21
C ILE A 75 -0.81 6.86 8.96
N GLU A 76 -0.38 5.98 9.85
CA GLU A 76 0.83 6.14 10.66
C GLU A 76 1.97 5.22 10.19
N ASP A 77 3.19 5.54 10.61
CA ASP A 77 4.35 4.67 10.46
C ASP A 77 4.07 3.28 11.04
N ARG A 78 4.43 2.24 10.28
CA ARG A 78 4.17 0.82 10.59
C ARG A 78 2.70 0.42 10.61
N SER A 79 1.81 1.22 10.02
CA SER A 79 0.43 0.79 9.75
C SER A 79 0.42 -0.43 8.82
N THR A 80 -0.64 -1.24 8.94
CA THR A 80 -0.81 -2.44 8.12
C THR A 80 -1.89 -2.22 7.07
N PHE A 81 -1.54 -2.44 5.80
CA PHE A 81 -2.48 -2.51 4.68
C PHE A 81 -2.74 -3.97 4.29
N PHE A 82 -3.98 -4.27 3.90
CA PHE A 82 -4.37 -5.57 3.39
C PHE A 82 -4.54 -5.49 1.88
N MET A 83 -3.88 -6.39 1.16
CA MET A 83 -4.07 -6.56 -0.27
C MET A 83 -5.25 -7.49 -0.52
N VAL A 84 -6.20 -7.06 -1.35
CA VAL A 84 -7.39 -7.84 -1.69
C VAL A 84 -7.47 -8.08 -3.20
N LEU A 85 -7.87 -9.29 -3.59
CA LEU A 85 -8.18 -9.61 -4.99
C LEU A 85 -9.65 -9.39 -5.25
N ARG A 86 -9.97 -8.84 -6.43
CA ARG A 86 -11.32 -8.93 -6.98
C ARG A 86 -11.44 -10.27 -7.71
N LEU A 87 -12.32 -11.14 -7.24
CA LEU A 87 -12.70 -12.33 -8.00
C LEU A 87 -13.52 -11.86 -9.22
N PRO A 88 -13.14 -12.23 -10.47
CA PRO A 88 -14.06 -12.09 -11.58
C PRO A 88 -15.29 -12.95 -11.28
N GLY A 89 -16.47 -12.35 -11.30
CA GLY A 89 -17.70 -13.13 -11.16
C GLY A 89 -17.87 -13.97 -12.41
N GLU A 90 -17.82 -15.29 -12.27
CA GLU A 90 -18.46 -16.18 -13.24
C GLU A 90 -19.97 -16.09 -12.99
N PHE A 91 -20.67 -15.38 -13.89
CA PHE A 91 -22.12 -15.46 -14.02
C PHE A 91 -22.43 -16.18 -15.33
#